data_AF-A0A7J4QM27-F1
#
_entry.id   AF-A0A7J4QM27-F1
#
_cell.length_a   1.000
_cell.length_b   1.000
_cell.length_c   1.000
_cell.angle_alpha   90.00
_cell.angle_beta   90.00
_cell.angle_gamma   90.00
#
_symmetry.space_group_name_H-M   'P 1'
#
loop_
_entity.id
_entity.type
_entity.pdbx_description
1 polymer ?
#
loop_
_entity_poly.entity_id
_entity_poly.type
_entity_poly.pdbx_seq_one_letter_code
_entity_poly.pdbx_strand_id
1 'polypeptide(L)'
;MRFSMFRARVVEAPLPTARRDLDSLVTWFIDAFALVRRSGPASADGGRASPVHRLLREHVLVDPQGAWDAGQLADDLGLAPASLNHHLTRLVETGLLGHTDEGKGWRRYYLQGGNLRAAVERVRINARLVTGQRLQALAPAWTRSGAPLDLDLGEEDPLPLSLGMADLRPPTAESGADAMTLWMADSGLLGDRPGAELKQSSASHRLFLLLLERNAPLSTDEAAEAVDVPAARAGRILERFRATGMVERVPRTDRLATSLWSAMITQHERRGTDWLLLKGGFQRLLNETQQSTLLKGLEKGALRPEDVAKAMDGLSAQDQMLLLNLLGGRLAMGHRMAGSTLEQVERRVLERLERSLRRIDRVAELIDEALADNPA
;
A
#
# COMPACT_ATOMS: atom_id res chain seq x y z
N MET A 1 8.96 -14.80 31.38
CA MET A 1 7.96 -14.37 30.38
C MET A 1 8.70 -13.78 29.19
N ARG A 2 8.84 -14.51 28.08
CA ARG A 2 9.23 -13.88 26.80
C ARG A 2 7.94 -13.31 26.21
N PHE A 3 7.81 -11.99 26.16
CA PHE A 3 6.72 -11.38 25.41
C PHE A 3 6.94 -11.73 23.93
N SER A 4 5.95 -12.38 23.31
CA SER A 4 5.95 -12.54 21.87
C SER A 4 5.81 -11.15 21.25
N MET A 5 6.71 -10.82 20.33
CA MET A 5 6.66 -9.58 19.58
C MET A 5 5.40 -9.59 18.71
N PHE A 6 4.63 -8.49 18.71
CA PHE A 6 3.50 -8.34 17.81
C PHE A 6 4.02 -8.19 16.38
N ARG A 7 3.50 -9.02 15.48
CA ARG A 7 3.74 -8.95 14.04
C ARG A 7 2.50 -9.43 13.29
N ALA A 8 1.89 -8.54 12.52
CA ALA A 8 0.74 -8.84 11.68
C ALA A 8 0.90 -8.17 10.31
N ARG A 9 0.16 -8.67 9.32
CA ARG A 9 -0.02 -7.99 8.03
C ARG A 9 -1.51 -7.90 7.78
N VAL A 10 -1.96 -6.79 7.21
CA VAL A 10 -3.34 -6.64 6.76
C VAL A 10 -3.35 -6.35 5.26
N VAL A 11 -4.21 -7.07 4.55
CA VAL A 11 -4.49 -6.87 3.13
C VAL A 11 -5.97 -6.53 2.99
N GLU A 12 -6.24 -5.37 2.38
CA GLU A 12 -7.60 -4.92 2.12
C GLU A 12 -8.24 -5.79 1.05
N ALA A 13 -9.40 -6.34 1.38
CA ALA A 13 -10.27 -7.06 0.48
C ALA A 13 -11.71 -6.52 0.60
N PRO A 14 -12.53 -6.62 -0.46
CA PRO A 14 -13.98 -6.42 -0.34
C PRO A 14 -14.57 -7.49 0.59
N LEU A 15 -15.69 -7.17 1.26
CA LEU A 15 -16.38 -8.15 2.10
C LEU A 15 -16.83 -9.37 1.26
N PRO A 16 -16.81 -10.59 1.84
CA PRO A 16 -17.26 -11.78 1.13
C PRO A 16 -18.77 -11.71 0.84
N THR A 17 -19.17 -12.18 -0.34
CA THR A 17 -20.58 -12.22 -0.76
C THR A 17 -21.35 -13.37 -0.12
N ALA A 18 -20.68 -14.51 0.10
CA ALA A 18 -21.24 -15.69 0.76
C ALA A 18 -21.22 -15.53 2.29
N ARG A 19 -22.21 -14.84 2.85
CA ARG A 19 -22.26 -14.46 4.28
C ARG A 19 -22.34 -15.62 5.28
N ARG A 20 -22.61 -16.85 4.83
CA ARG A 20 -22.82 -18.03 5.69
C ARG A 20 -21.96 -19.25 5.32
N ASP A 21 -21.14 -19.16 4.27
CA ASP A 21 -20.21 -20.24 3.96
C ASP A 21 -18.96 -20.08 4.85
N LEU A 22 -18.91 -20.84 5.94
CA LEU A 22 -17.84 -20.77 6.93
C LEU A 22 -16.46 -20.99 6.29
N ASP A 23 -16.32 -21.87 5.29
CA ASP A 23 -15.03 -22.10 4.64
C ASP A 23 -14.59 -20.89 3.82
N SER A 24 -15.53 -20.21 3.17
CA SER A 24 -15.25 -18.96 2.44
C SER A 24 -14.92 -17.81 3.39
N LEU A 25 -15.58 -17.72 4.55
CA LEU A 25 -15.27 -16.72 5.56
C LEU A 25 -13.87 -16.93 6.16
N VAL A 26 -13.51 -18.17 6.49
CA VAL A 26 -12.18 -18.53 7.02
C VAL A 26 -11.09 -18.26 5.96
N THR A 27 -11.35 -18.60 4.69
CA THR A 27 -10.42 -18.31 3.59
C THR A 27 -10.19 -16.81 3.45
N TRP A 28 -11.28 -16.02 3.45
CA TRP A 28 -11.19 -14.56 3.41
C TRP A 28 -10.39 -14.01 4.59
N PHE A 29 -10.62 -14.54 5.79
CA PHE A 29 -9.94 -14.11 7.02
C PHE A 29 -8.43 -14.37 6.97
N ILE A 30 -8.03 -15.54 6.46
CA ILE A 30 -6.63 -15.91 6.24
C ILE A 30 -5.95 -14.95 5.27
N ASP A 31 -6.62 -14.62 4.17
CA ASP A 31 -6.13 -13.69 3.15
C ASP A 31 -6.02 -12.26 3.69
N ALA A 32 -7.03 -11.81 4.45
CA ALA A 32 -7.05 -10.47 5.04
C ALA A 32 -5.89 -10.24 6.02
N PHE A 33 -5.45 -11.29 6.74
CA PHE A 33 -4.27 -11.24 7.61
C PHE A 33 -2.97 -11.72 6.92
N ALA A 34 -3.03 -12.09 5.64
CA ALA A 34 -1.92 -12.71 4.89
C ALA A 34 -1.20 -13.83 5.66
N LEU A 35 -1.96 -14.68 6.38
CA LEU A 35 -1.40 -15.73 7.24
C LEU A 35 -0.67 -16.80 6.42
N VAL A 36 -1.16 -17.05 5.20
CA VAL A 36 -0.56 -17.93 4.21
C VAL A 36 0.03 -17.09 3.09
N ARG A 37 1.22 -17.48 2.61
CA ARG A 37 1.80 -16.86 1.41
C ARG A 37 1.04 -17.39 0.19
N ARG A 38 0.43 -16.49 -0.60
CA ARG A 38 -0.14 -16.87 -1.90
C ARG A 38 0.97 -17.47 -2.77
N SER A 39 0.82 -18.74 -3.12
CA SER A 39 1.75 -19.47 -3.98
C SER A 39 1.01 -19.80 -5.28
N GLY A 40 1.31 -19.09 -6.36
CA GLY A 40 0.79 -19.40 -7.71
C GLY A 40 -0.70 -19.11 -7.94
N PRO A 41 -1.24 -19.49 -9.12
CA PRO A 41 -2.67 -19.40 -9.42
C PRO A 41 -3.46 -20.15 -8.34
N ALA A 42 -4.64 -19.63 -7.98
CA ALA A 42 -5.48 -20.18 -6.92
C ALA A 42 -5.50 -21.70 -7.00
N SER A 43 -5.08 -22.37 -5.92
CA SER A 43 -5.19 -23.83 -5.83
C SER A 43 -6.62 -24.24 -6.14
N ALA A 44 -6.81 -25.42 -6.73
CA ALA A 44 -8.13 -25.87 -7.24
C ALA A 44 -9.24 -25.85 -6.17
N ASP A 45 -8.87 -25.84 -4.90
CA ASP A 45 -9.73 -25.79 -3.71
C ASP A 45 -9.87 -24.39 -3.09
N GLY A 46 -9.28 -23.35 -3.68
CA GLY A 46 -9.28 -21.98 -3.12
C GLY A 46 -8.53 -21.85 -1.79
N GLY A 47 -7.63 -22.78 -1.45
CA GLY A 47 -6.83 -22.76 -0.22
C GLY A 47 -7.49 -23.43 0.98
N ARG A 48 -8.65 -24.08 0.80
CA ARG A 48 -9.41 -24.79 1.84
C ARG A 48 -8.66 -25.98 2.45
N ALA A 49 -7.79 -26.65 1.70
CA ALA A 49 -6.93 -27.70 2.22
C ALA A 49 -5.62 -27.17 2.85
N SER A 50 -5.45 -25.84 2.94
CA SER A 50 -4.22 -25.31 3.53
C SER A 50 -4.14 -25.63 5.03
N PRO A 51 -2.93 -25.90 5.57
CA PRO A 51 -2.71 -26.15 6.99
C PRO A 51 -3.35 -25.13 7.93
N VAL A 52 -3.29 -23.84 7.58
CA VAL A 52 -3.85 -22.76 8.40
C VAL A 52 -5.37 -22.77 8.34
N HIS A 53 -5.96 -23.04 7.17
CA HIS A 53 -7.41 -23.16 7.03
C HIS A 53 -7.94 -24.31 7.89
N ARG A 54 -7.37 -25.51 7.72
CA ARG A 54 -7.76 -26.68 8.53
C ARG A 54 -7.54 -26.46 10.02
N LEU A 55 -6.39 -25.91 10.43
CA LEU A 55 -6.13 -25.56 11.83
C LEU A 55 -7.22 -24.66 12.42
N LEU A 56 -7.60 -23.59 11.71
CA LEU A 56 -8.64 -22.68 12.18
C LEU A 56 -10.02 -23.35 12.16
N ARG A 57 -10.36 -24.00 11.05
CA ARG A 57 -11.70 -24.53 10.76
C ARG A 57 -12.06 -25.78 11.55
N GLU A 58 -11.10 -26.67 11.77
CA GLU A 58 -11.29 -28.00 12.38
C GLU A 58 -10.97 -27.99 13.89
N HIS A 59 -10.16 -27.05 14.37
CA HIS A 59 -9.73 -27.00 15.78
C HIS A 59 -10.07 -25.68 16.46
N VAL A 60 -9.45 -24.57 16.04
CA VAL A 60 -9.48 -23.31 16.81
C VAL A 60 -10.89 -22.72 16.92
N LEU A 61 -11.65 -22.75 15.82
CA LEU A 61 -12.99 -22.16 15.77
C LEU A 61 -14.08 -23.12 16.26
N VAL A 62 -13.82 -24.43 16.29
CA VAL A 62 -14.77 -25.43 16.80
C VAL A 62 -14.80 -25.42 18.33
N ASP A 63 -13.65 -25.21 18.97
CA ASP A 63 -13.55 -25.09 20.43
C ASP A 63 -12.79 -23.81 20.83
N PRO A 64 -13.42 -22.61 20.73
CA PRO A 64 -12.75 -21.34 21.01
C PRO A 64 -12.22 -21.17 22.44
N GLN A 65 -12.74 -21.96 23.40
CA GLN A 65 -12.31 -21.97 24.80
C GLN A 65 -11.27 -23.05 25.10
N GLY A 66 -11.01 -23.92 24.12
CA GLY A 66 -10.04 -24.99 24.19
C GLY A 66 -8.59 -24.52 24.15
N ALA A 67 -7.70 -25.47 24.40
CA ALA A 67 -6.28 -25.30 24.23
C ALA A 67 -5.65 -26.55 23.63
N TRP A 68 -4.74 -26.38 22.69
CA TRP A 68 -4.21 -27.47 21.86
C TRP A 68 -2.70 -27.62 22.01
N ASP A 69 -2.24 -28.86 22.06
CA ASP A 69 -0.83 -29.19 21.99
C ASP A 69 -0.35 -29.20 20.52
N ALA A 70 0.86 -28.72 20.27
CA ALA A 70 1.41 -28.69 18.91
C ALA A 70 1.68 -30.08 18.32
N GLY A 71 2.02 -31.07 19.14
CA GLY A 71 2.19 -32.46 18.70
C GLY A 71 0.86 -33.04 18.22
N GLN A 72 -0.18 -32.91 19.06
CA GLN A 72 -1.53 -33.36 18.71
C GLN A 72 -2.04 -32.72 17.41
N LEU A 73 -1.93 -31.40 17.30
CA LEU A 73 -2.35 -30.68 16.09
C LEU A 73 -1.54 -31.10 14.85
N ALA A 74 -0.26 -31.45 15.01
CA ALA A 74 0.57 -31.89 13.89
C ALA A 74 0.10 -33.25 13.38
N ASP A 75 -0.22 -34.17 14.28
CA ASP A 75 -0.75 -35.49 13.95
C ASP A 75 -2.13 -35.40 13.29
N ASP A 76 -3.06 -34.62 13.86
CA ASP A 76 -4.42 -34.43 13.34
C ASP A 76 -4.44 -33.79 11.94
N LEU A 77 -3.55 -32.83 11.71
CA LEU A 77 -3.43 -32.15 10.42
C LEU A 77 -2.57 -32.94 9.41
N GLY A 78 -1.87 -33.99 9.83
CA GLY A 78 -0.95 -34.77 9.00
C GLY A 78 0.28 -33.98 8.57
N LEU A 79 0.82 -33.13 9.46
CA LEU A 79 1.92 -32.21 9.17
C LEU A 79 3.17 -32.55 9.97
N ALA A 80 4.34 -32.25 9.41
CA ALA A 80 5.57 -32.28 10.21
C ALA A 80 5.51 -31.19 11.32
N PRO A 81 5.94 -31.49 12.56
CA PRO A 81 5.88 -30.54 13.68
C PRO A 81 6.52 -29.17 13.38
N ALA A 82 7.63 -29.17 12.63
CA ALA A 82 8.30 -27.92 12.22
C ALA A 82 7.42 -27.04 11.32
N SER A 83 6.62 -27.63 10.43
CA SER A 83 5.71 -26.90 9.54
C SER A 83 4.55 -26.28 10.32
N LEU A 84 3.97 -27.03 11.25
CA LEU A 84 2.91 -26.50 12.11
C LEU A 84 3.42 -25.37 13.01
N ASN A 85 4.59 -25.54 13.63
CA ASN A 85 5.20 -24.52 14.49
C ASN A 85 5.36 -23.18 13.75
N HIS A 86 5.72 -23.19 12.47
CA HIS A 86 5.77 -21.96 11.66
C HIS A 86 4.42 -21.25 11.54
N HIS A 87 3.32 -22.01 11.39
CA HIS A 87 1.97 -21.45 11.34
C HIS A 87 1.51 -20.94 12.71
N LEU A 88 1.74 -21.71 13.78
CA LEU A 88 1.41 -21.33 15.15
C LEU A 88 2.18 -20.09 15.59
N THR A 89 3.48 -20.00 15.30
CA THR A 89 4.27 -18.79 15.58
C THR A 89 3.67 -17.56 14.91
N ARG A 90 3.27 -17.64 13.63
CA ARG A 90 2.61 -16.51 12.96
C ARG A 90 1.29 -16.11 13.62
N LEU A 91 0.46 -17.08 13.98
CA LEU A 91 -0.83 -16.83 14.65
C LEU A 91 -0.66 -16.23 16.06
N VAL A 92 0.41 -16.61 16.76
CA VAL A 92 0.78 -16.01 18.05
C VAL A 92 1.32 -14.60 17.86
N GLU A 93 2.19 -14.39 16.88
CA GLU A 93 2.74 -13.08 16.52
C GLU A 93 1.65 -12.09 16.09
N THR A 94 0.63 -12.53 15.35
CA THR A 94 -0.49 -11.66 14.99
C THR A 94 -1.33 -11.27 16.20
N GLY A 95 -1.19 -11.98 17.32
CA GLY A 95 -1.95 -11.80 18.54
C GLY A 95 -3.29 -12.53 18.56
N LEU A 96 -3.62 -13.30 17.51
CA LEU A 96 -4.84 -14.12 17.44
C LEU A 96 -4.77 -15.29 18.43
N LEU A 97 -3.63 -15.98 18.49
CA LEU A 97 -3.38 -17.06 19.44
C LEU A 97 -2.46 -16.63 20.58
N GLY A 98 -2.57 -17.33 21.70
CA GLY A 98 -1.63 -17.32 22.81
C GLY A 98 -0.98 -18.67 22.98
N HIS A 99 -0.02 -18.73 23.89
CA HIS A 99 0.42 -20.00 24.41
C HIS A 99 0.75 -19.91 25.91
N THR A 100 0.57 -21.01 26.61
CA THR A 100 1.10 -21.24 27.95
C THR A 100 2.29 -22.20 27.85
N ASP A 101 3.33 -21.99 28.67
CA ASP A 101 4.44 -22.92 28.78
C ASP A 101 4.12 -23.93 29.90
N GLU A 102 3.98 -25.21 29.57
CA GLU A 102 3.63 -26.27 30.54
C GLU A 102 4.87 -27.01 31.10
N GLY A 103 6.06 -26.44 30.88
CA GLY A 103 7.34 -27.05 31.26
C GLY A 103 7.91 -27.97 30.17
N LYS A 104 9.21 -28.30 30.27
CA LYS A 104 9.96 -29.13 29.31
C LYS A 104 9.88 -28.69 27.83
N GLY A 105 9.56 -27.42 27.58
CA GLY A 105 9.43 -26.86 26.23
C GLY A 105 8.08 -27.14 25.56
N TRP A 106 7.12 -27.72 26.28
CA TRP A 106 5.76 -27.94 25.77
C TRP A 106 4.92 -26.67 25.88
N ARG A 107 4.12 -26.44 24.84
CA ARG A 107 3.27 -25.26 24.70
C ARG A 107 1.87 -25.69 24.36
N ARG A 108 0.90 -25.16 25.12
CA ARG A 108 -0.51 -25.21 24.72
C ARG A 108 -0.92 -23.90 24.10
N TYR A 109 -1.49 -23.97 22.91
CA TYR A 109 -1.97 -22.82 22.16
C TYR A 109 -3.45 -22.63 22.41
N TYR A 110 -3.91 -21.39 22.51
CA TYR A 110 -5.31 -21.06 22.78
C TYR A 110 -5.74 -19.79 22.04
N LEU A 111 -7.02 -19.65 21.75
CA LEU A 111 -7.57 -18.45 21.13
C LEU A 111 -7.64 -17.30 22.14
N GLN A 112 -7.13 -16.13 21.76
CA GLN A 112 -7.03 -15.01 22.68
C GLN A 112 -8.39 -14.35 22.90
N GLY A 113 -8.77 -14.13 24.16
CA GLY A 113 -10.06 -13.54 24.50
C GLY A 113 -11.25 -14.51 24.42
N GLY A 114 -11.02 -15.80 24.13
CA GLY A 114 -12.04 -16.87 24.22
C GLY A 114 -13.03 -16.96 23.06
N ASN A 115 -12.99 -16.03 22.09
CA ASN A 115 -13.69 -16.12 20.79
C ASN A 115 -12.93 -15.31 19.72
N LEU A 116 -13.30 -15.50 18.45
CA LEU A 116 -12.55 -14.92 17.34
C LEU A 116 -12.65 -13.39 17.32
N ARG A 117 -13.85 -12.85 17.57
CA ARG A 117 -14.07 -11.40 17.64
C ARG A 117 -13.20 -10.72 18.70
N ALA A 118 -13.12 -11.29 19.90
CA ALA A 118 -12.27 -10.76 20.98
C ALA A 118 -10.78 -10.82 20.62
N ALA A 119 -10.33 -11.89 19.96
CA ALA A 119 -8.97 -11.99 19.44
C ALA A 119 -8.68 -10.87 18.44
N VAL A 120 -9.59 -10.65 17.49
CA VAL A 120 -9.47 -9.59 16.46
C VAL A 120 -9.47 -8.19 17.06
N GLU A 121 -10.30 -7.90 18.07
CA GLU A 121 -10.27 -6.60 18.75
C GLU A 121 -8.91 -6.34 19.40
N ARG A 122 -8.28 -7.37 19.98
CA ARG A 122 -6.92 -7.22 20.49
C ARG A 122 -5.90 -6.94 19.38
N VAL A 123 -6.01 -7.63 18.25
CA VAL A 123 -5.17 -7.34 17.08
C VAL A 123 -5.39 -5.90 16.61
N ARG A 124 -6.62 -5.41 16.57
CA ARG A 124 -6.96 -4.03 16.17
C ARG A 124 -6.30 -2.99 17.08
N ILE A 125 -6.38 -3.17 18.39
CA ILE A 125 -5.76 -2.26 19.37
C ILE A 125 -4.24 -2.21 19.16
N ASN A 126 -3.59 -3.38 19.06
CA ASN A 126 -2.14 -3.47 18.86
C ASN A 126 -1.73 -2.91 17.49
N ALA A 127 -2.47 -3.23 16.43
CA ALA A 127 -2.24 -2.74 15.08
C ALA A 127 -2.23 -1.21 15.03
N ARG A 128 -3.20 -0.57 15.68
CA ARG A 128 -3.28 0.91 15.75
C ARG A 128 -2.11 1.50 16.51
N LEU A 129 -1.80 0.95 17.69
CA LEU A 129 -0.69 1.43 18.54
C LEU A 129 0.65 1.32 17.82
N VAL A 130 0.96 0.13 17.31
CA VAL A 130 2.23 -0.17 16.64
C VAL A 130 2.37 0.65 15.36
N THR A 131 1.30 0.77 14.56
CA THR A 131 1.35 1.56 13.32
C THR A 131 1.65 3.03 13.61
N GLY A 132 0.99 3.65 14.61
CA GLY A 132 1.26 5.03 15.01
C GLY A 132 2.71 5.24 15.46
N GLN A 133 3.20 4.40 16.37
CA GLN A 133 4.60 4.44 16.83
C GLN A 133 5.61 4.33 15.68
N ARG A 134 5.34 3.41 14.73
CA ARG A 134 6.21 3.22 13.56
C ARG A 134 6.22 4.44 12.65
N LEU A 135 5.08 5.08 12.41
CA LEU A 135 5.02 6.26 11.55
C LEU A 135 5.80 7.42 12.18
N GLN A 136 5.72 7.61 13.49
CA GLN A 136 6.53 8.60 14.21
C GLN A 136 8.04 8.35 14.07
N ALA A 137 8.47 7.10 13.91
CA ALA A 137 9.87 6.76 13.68
C ALA A 137 10.44 7.31 12.36
N LEU A 138 9.59 7.80 11.44
CA LEU A 138 10.01 8.47 10.21
C LEU A 138 10.42 9.93 10.43
N ALA A 139 10.05 10.55 11.55
CA ALA A 139 10.26 11.98 11.79
C ALA A 139 11.72 12.44 11.57
N PRO A 140 12.77 11.70 11.99
CA PRO A 140 14.16 12.11 11.74
C PRO A 140 14.55 12.13 10.25
N ALA A 141 13.90 11.32 9.42
CA ALA A 141 14.17 11.25 7.98
C ALA A 141 13.25 12.17 7.16
N TRP A 142 12.22 12.77 7.78
CA TRP A 142 11.25 13.64 7.13
C TRP A 142 11.84 15.04 6.92
N THR A 143 12.60 15.22 5.85
CA THR A 143 13.36 16.46 5.54
C THR A 143 12.88 17.10 4.23
N ARG A 144 11.56 17.23 4.11
CA ARG A 144 10.88 17.70 2.89
C ARG A 144 11.43 19.04 2.38
N SER A 145 11.76 19.06 1.10
CA SER A 145 12.26 20.22 0.36
C SER A 145 11.50 20.44 -0.95
N GLY A 146 11.54 21.66 -1.48
CA GLY A 146 10.83 22.07 -2.71
C GLY A 146 9.44 22.66 -2.45
N ALA A 147 8.88 23.33 -3.46
CA ALA A 147 7.54 23.90 -3.36
C ALA A 147 6.46 22.79 -3.42
N PRO A 148 5.36 22.92 -2.66
CA PRO A 148 4.18 22.10 -2.88
C PRO A 148 3.60 22.36 -4.27
N LEU A 149 2.74 21.45 -4.75
CA LEU A 149 1.98 21.69 -5.98
C LEU A 149 0.98 22.82 -5.75
N ASP A 150 0.89 23.76 -6.69
CA ASP A 150 -0.08 24.87 -6.63
C ASP A 150 -1.53 24.36 -6.69
N LEU A 151 -1.77 23.32 -7.48
CA LEU A 151 -3.03 22.57 -7.50
C LEU A 151 -2.76 21.12 -7.10
N ASP A 152 -3.35 20.73 -5.97
CA ASP A 152 -3.31 19.37 -5.45
C ASP A 152 -4.61 18.63 -5.77
N LEU A 153 -4.53 17.65 -6.68
CA LEU A 153 -5.68 16.85 -7.12
C LEU A 153 -5.83 15.53 -6.37
N GLY A 154 -4.90 15.21 -5.45
CA GLY A 154 -4.88 13.91 -4.77
C GLY A 154 -4.77 12.70 -5.70
N GLU A 155 -5.01 11.52 -5.15
CA GLU A 155 -5.03 10.24 -5.87
C GLU A 155 -6.47 9.82 -6.19
N GLU A 156 -6.74 9.48 -7.45
CA GLU A 156 -8.08 9.06 -7.90
C GLU A 156 -8.35 7.57 -7.64
N ASP A 157 -7.36 6.70 -7.81
CA ASP A 157 -7.52 5.23 -7.73
C ASP A 157 -6.51 4.61 -6.74
N PRO A 158 -6.80 4.65 -5.43
CA PRO A 158 -5.91 4.07 -4.43
C PRO A 158 -5.90 2.54 -4.53
N LEU A 159 -4.69 1.96 -4.56
CA LEU A 159 -4.52 0.49 -4.49
C LEU A 159 -5.08 -0.06 -3.18
N PRO A 160 -5.62 -1.29 -3.13
CA PRO A 160 -5.98 -1.95 -1.87
C PRO A 160 -4.81 -1.94 -0.86
N LEU A 161 -5.12 -1.65 0.40
CA LEU A 161 -4.09 -1.56 1.45
C LEU A 161 -3.36 -2.89 1.59
N SER A 162 -2.04 -2.86 1.69
CA SER A 162 -1.19 -3.97 2.15
C SER A 162 -0.18 -3.40 3.13
N LEU A 163 -0.43 -3.57 4.43
CA LEU A 163 0.36 -2.97 5.49
C LEU A 163 0.91 -4.04 6.41
N GLY A 164 2.24 -4.06 6.57
CA GLY A 164 2.91 -4.81 7.62
C GLY A 164 2.96 -4.00 8.92
N MET A 165 2.80 -4.68 10.04
CA MET A 165 2.85 -4.11 11.38
C MET A 165 3.70 -5.01 12.24
N ALA A 166 4.75 -4.48 12.84
CA ALA A 166 5.57 -5.20 13.78
C ALA A 166 6.08 -4.24 14.85
N ASP A 167 6.26 -4.68 16.09
CA ASP A 167 6.86 -3.83 17.12
C ASP A 167 8.20 -3.23 16.61
N LEU A 168 8.56 -2.07 17.15
CA LEU A 168 9.86 -1.49 16.86
C LEU A 168 10.95 -2.37 17.49
N ARG A 169 11.97 -2.70 16.69
CA ARG A 169 13.12 -3.48 17.12
C ARG A 169 14.40 -2.99 16.44
N PRO A 170 15.56 -3.20 17.07
CA PRO A 170 16.84 -2.89 16.42
C PRO A 170 17.14 -3.88 15.29
N PRO A 171 17.90 -3.46 14.26
CA PRO A 171 18.45 -4.38 13.27
C PRO A 171 19.45 -5.35 13.88
N THR A 172 19.52 -6.55 13.32
CA THR A 172 20.56 -7.53 13.65
C THR A 172 21.80 -7.27 12.80
N ALA A 173 22.99 -7.38 13.39
CA ALA A 173 24.26 -7.14 12.70
C ALA A 173 24.42 -8.00 11.42
N GLU A 174 23.87 -9.22 11.42
CA GLU A 174 23.95 -10.17 10.31
C GLU A 174 23.10 -9.78 9.10
N SER A 175 22.10 -8.91 9.27
CA SER A 175 21.14 -8.58 8.20
C SER A 175 21.66 -7.59 7.17
N GLY A 176 22.65 -6.76 7.52
CA GLY A 176 23.06 -5.61 6.71
C GLY A 176 21.97 -4.54 6.52
N ALA A 177 20.87 -4.62 7.27
CA ALA A 177 19.80 -3.63 7.31
C ALA A 177 20.14 -2.55 8.33
N ASP A 178 19.89 -1.28 8.00
CA ASP A 178 19.79 -0.22 9.00
C ASP A 178 18.36 -0.14 9.57
N ALA A 179 18.15 0.79 10.51
CA ALA A 179 16.84 0.98 11.15
C ALA A 179 15.74 1.31 10.12
N MET A 180 16.04 2.12 9.10
CA MET A 180 15.09 2.48 8.05
C MET A 180 14.76 1.28 7.16
N THR A 181 15.75 0.52 6.72
CA THR A 181 15.54 -0.66 5.88
C THR A 181 14.72 -1.72 6.60
N LEU A 182 14.99 -1.94 7.89
CA LEU A 182 14.20 -2.83 8.72
C LEU A 182 12.76 -2.33 8.89
N TRP A 183 12.61 -1.02 9.15
CA TRP A 183 11.30 -0.39 9.21
C TRP A 183 10.52 -0.60 7.90
N MET A 184 11.16 -0.43 6.75
CA MET A 184 10.54 -0.66 5.45
C MET A 184 10.12 -2.12 5.25
N ALA A 185 10.96 -3.07 5.66
CA ALA A 185 10.64 -4.50 5.59
C ALA A 185 9.39 -4.83 6.40
N ASP A 186 9.36 -4.39 7.65
CA ASP A 186 8.29 -4.68 8.60
C ASP A 186 6.99 -3.92 8.28
N SER A 187 7.06 -2.76 7.61
CA SER A 187 5.90 -2.03 7.08
C SER A 187 5.36 -2.61 5.76
N GLY A 188 6.09 -3.56 5.15
CA GLY A 188 5.72 -4.23 3.92
C GLY A 188 6.21 -3.57 2.63
N LEU A 189 6.98 -2.49 2.71
CA LEU A 189 7.54 -1.76 1.57
C LEU A 189 8.59 -2.56 0.79
N LEU A 190 9.22 -3.58 1.40
CA LEU A 190 10.19 -4.44 0.72
C LEU A 190 9.59 -5.77 0.25
N GLY A 191 8.28 -5.99 0.43
CA GLY A 191 7.59 -7.23 0.10
C GLY A 191 7.95 -8.40 1.03
N ASP A 192 7.40 -9.59 0.75
CA ASP A 192 7.48 -10.74 1.66
C ASP A 192 8.84 -11.47 1.64
N ARG A 193 9.61 -11.29 0.57
CA ARG A 193 10.95 -11.86 0.36
C ARG A 193 11.87 -10.75 -0.14
N PRO A 194 12.32 -9.86 0.76
CA PRO A 194 13.09 -8.70 0.35
C PRO A 194 14.44 -9.08 -0.26
N GLY A 195 15.05 -10.20 0.14
CA GLY A 195 16.31 -10.66 -0.42
C GLY A 195 17.38 -9.57 -0.35
N ALA A 196 17.95 -9.18 -1.50
CA ALA A 196 18.92 -8.10 -1.58
C ALA A 196 18.36 -6.71 -1.22
N GLU A 197 17.03 -6.50 -1.27
CA GLU A 197 16.40 -5.24 -0.87
C GLU A 197 16.44 -5.01 0.65
N LEU A 198 16.70 -6.05 1.46
CA LEU A 198 16.86 -5.97 2.92
C LEU A 198 18.19 -5.32 3.34
N LYS A 199 19.05 -4.95 2.39
CA LYS A 199 20.30 -4.26 2.68
C LYS A 199 20.10 -2.75 2.67
N GLN A 200 20.85 -2.05 3.52
CA GLN A 200 20.99 -0.61 3.43
C GLN A 200 21.40 -0.19 2.00
N SER A 201 20.92 0.96 1.54
CA SER A 201 21.20 1.53 0.21
C SER A 201 20.68 0.72 -0.98
N SER A 202 19.80 -0.27 -0.74
CA SER A 202 19.02 -0.90 -1.82
C SER A 202 18.21 0.13 -2.62
N ALA A 203 17.76 -0.27 -3.82
CA ALA A 203 16.97 0.62 -4.67
C ALA A 203 15.70 1.09 -3.96
N SER A 204 15.02 0.19 -3.23
CA SER A 204 13.84 0.56 -2.43
C SER A 204 14.23 1.54 -1.31
N HIS A 205 15.30 1.26 -0.57
CA HIS A 205 15.77 2.12 0.52
C HIS A 205 16.05 3.56 0.05
N ARG A 206 16.87 3.72 -1.00
CA ARG A 206 17.20 5.04 -1.56
C ARG A 206 15.97 5.76 -2.11
N LEU A 207 15.07 5.03 -2.78
CA LEU A 207 13.87 5.63 -3.35
C LEU A 207 12.89 6.11 -2.27
N PHE A 208 12.77 5.38 -1.16
CA PHE A 208 11.91 5.79 -0.06
C PHE A 208 12.46 7.03 0.66
N LEU A 209 13.77 7.09 0.93
CA LEU A 209 14.42 8.28 1.47
C LEU A 209 14.20 9.50 0.56
N LEU A 210 14.37 9.33 -0.75
CA LEU A 210 14.12 10.39 -1.73
C LEU A 210 12.68 10.93 -1.64
N LEU A 211 11.68 10.10 -1.36
CA LEU A 211 10.28 10.55 -1.19
C LEU A 211 10.07 11.33 0.12
N LEU A 212 10.78 10.99 1.19
CA LEU A 212 10.75 11.71 2.47
C LEU A 212 11.41 13.10 2.38
N GLU A 213 12.35 13.26 1.46
CA GLU A 213 13.14 14.49 1.25
C GLU A 213 12.50 15.50 0.29
N ARG A 214 11.50 15.13 -0.51
CA ARG A 214 11.00 15.98 -1.62
C ARG A 214 9.50 16.23 -1.60
N ASN A 215 9.07 17.44 -1.92
CA ASN A 215 7.65 17.78 -2.10
C ASN A 215 7.09 17.42 -3.48
N ALA A 216 7.89 17.63 -4.54
CA ALA A 216 7.46 17.39 -5.90
C ALA A 216 7.28 15.89 -6.19
N PRO A 217 6.17 15.47 -6.85
CA PRO A 217 5.97 14.09 -7.25
C PRO A 217 7.10 13.58 -8.14
N LEU A 218 7.51 12.35 -7.90
CA LEU A 218 8.57 11.67 -8.62
C LEU A 218 7.99 10.81 -9.75
N SER A 219 8.35 11.11 -11.00
CA SER A 219 8.00 10.23 -12.12
C SER A 219 8.77 8.91 -12.07
N THR A 220 8.28 7.91 -12.80
CA THR A 220 8.96 6.60 -12.85
C THR A 220 10.34 6.68 -13.46
N ASP A 221 10.56 7.54 -14.46
CA ASP A 221 11.85 7.70 -15.13
C ASP A 221 12.85 8.44 -14.22
N GLU A 222 12.44 9.52 -13.57
CA GLU A 222 13.28 10.21 -12.57
C GLU A 222 13.63 9.28 -11.40
N ALA A 223 12.69 8.44 -10.96
CA ALA A 223 12.96 7.42 -9.94
C ALA A 223 13.99 6.40 -10.39
N ALA A 224 13.86 5.92 -11.63
CA ALA A 224 14.74 4.94 -12.24
C ALA A 224 16.18 5.44 -12.33
N GLU A 225 16.35 6.69 -12.79
CA GLU A 225 17.63 7.37 -12.87
C GLU A 225 18.24 7.58 -11.47
N ALA A 226 17.46 8.06 -10.51
CA ALA A 226 17.95 8.36 -9.15
C ALA A 226 18.50 7.15 -8.41
N VAL A 227 17.99 5.94 -8.69
CA VAL A 227 18.45 4.71 -8.04
C VAL A 227 19.15 3.72 -8.98
N ASP A 228 19.45 4.13 -10.21
CA ASP A 228 20.14 3.32 -11.23
C ASP A 228 19.49 1.93 -11.42
N VAL A 229 18.21 1.94 -11.76
CA VAL A 229 17.46 0.70 -12.09
C VAL A 229 16.58 0.91 -13.32
N PRO A 230 16.15 -0.15 -14.02
CA PRO A 230 15.19 -0.01 -15.10
C PRO A 230 13.87 0.64 -14.65
N ALA A 231 13.27 1.49 -15.48
CA ALA A 231 11.99 2.15 -15.19
C ALA A 231 10.88 1.19 -14.75
N ALA A 232 10.78 0.02 -15.40
CA ALA A 232 9.83 -1.01 -15.00
C ALA A 232 10.05 -1.53 -13.57
N ARG A 233 11.30 -1.58 -13.09
CA ARG A 233 11.63 -1.96 -11.71
C ARG A 233 11.29 -0.84 -10.74
N ALA A 234 11.65 0.41 -11.04
CA ALA A 234 11.29 1.56 -10.22
C ALA A 234 9.76 1.69 -10.06
N GLY A 235 9.01 1.53 -11.16
CA GLY A 235 7.55 1.50 -11.15
C GLY A 235 7.00 0.45 -10.19
N ARG A 236 7.49 -0.81 -10.26
CA ARG A 236 7.06 -1.87 -9.33
C ARG A 236 7.37 -1.58 -7.86
N ILE A 237 8.47 -0.89 -7.55
CA ILE A 237 8.80 -0.47 -6.19
C ILE A 237 7.80 0.59 -5.71
N LEU A 238 7.53 1.61 -6.53
CA LEU A 238 6.61 2.69 -6.21
C LEU A 238 5.16 2.20 -6.05
N GLU A 239 4.68 1.28 -6.88
CA GLU A 239 3.36 0.64 -6.72
C GLU A 239 3.27 -0.11 -5.38
N ARG A 240 4.35 -0.76 -4.94
CA ARG A 240 4.39 -1.44 -3.64
C ARG A 240 4.35 -0.44 -2.48
N PHE A 241 5.01 0.71 -2.62
CA PHE A 241 4.91 1.78 -1.64
C PHE A 241 3.49 2.35 -1.59
N ARG A 242 2.83 2.47 -2.75
CA ARG A 242 1.45 2.95 -2.85
C ARG A 242 0.46 2.02 -2.15
N ALA A 243 0.70 0.71 -2.22
CA ALA A 243 -0.12 -0.28 -1.52
C ALA A 243 -0.11 -0.12 0.01
N THR A 244 0.93 0.46 0.64
CA THR A 244 0.92 0.69 2.09
C THR A 244 0.07 1.90 2.51
N GLY A 245 -0.38 2.70 1.54
CA GLY A 245 -1.11 3.94 1.77
C GLY A 245 -0.26 5.13 2.21
N MET A 246 1.06 4.94 2.37
CA MET A 246 2.01 6.01 2.73
C MET A 246 2.44 6.85 1.53
N VAL A 247 2.45 6.23 0.34
CA VAL A 247 2.75 6.87 -0.93
C VAL A 247 1.46 6.91 -1.74
N GLU A 248 1.30 7.94 -2.55
CA GLU A 248 0.19 8.11 -3.47
C GLU A 248 0.71 8.46 -4.86
N ARG A 249 -0.12 8.17 -5.87
CA ARG A 249 0.17 8.51 -7.27
C ARG A 249 -0.75 9.64 -7.68
N VAL A 250 -0.16 10.78 -8.04
CA VAL A 250 -0.89 12.02 -8.31
C VAL A 250 -0.54 12.59 -9.69
N PRO A 251 -1.46 13.35 -10.31
CA PRO A 251 -1.15 14.13 -11.50
C PRO A 251 -0.08 15.18 -11.22
N ARG A 252 0.90 15.30 -12.11
CA ARG A 252 1.99 16.29 -12.02
C ARG A 252 1.57 17.63 -12.58
N THR A 253 0.81 18.38 -11.79
CA THR A 253 0.39 19.75 -12.14
C THR A 253 1.59 20.69 -12.31
N ASP A 254 2.73 20.39 -11.68
CA ASP A 254 4.01 21.08 -11.90
C ASP A 254 4.56 20.93 -13.34
N ARG A 255 4.07 19.94 -14.10
CA ARG A 255 4.46 19.68 -15.49
C ARG A 255 3.38 20.11 -16.51
N LEU A 256 2.38 20.88 -16.09
CA LEU A 256 1.24 21.26 -16.92
C LEU A 256 1.67 22.10 -18.13
N ALA A 257 2.56 23.08 -17.94
CA ALA A 257 3.10 23.91 -19.04
C ALA A 257 3.86 23.07 -20.08
N THR A 258 4.73 22.15 -19.64
CA THR A 258 5.46 21.25 -20.54
C THR A 258 4.53 20.29 -21.29
N SER A 259 3.50 19.79 -20.61
CA SER A 259 2.51 18.88 -21.21
C SER A 259 1.66 19.60 -22.26
N LEU A 260 1.22 20.83 -21.96
CA LEU A 260 0.51 21.70 -22.90
C LEU A 260 1.39 22.04 -24.10
N TRP A 261 2.64 22.44 -23.86
CA TRP A 261 3.59 22.73 -24.92
C TRP A 261 3.76 21.54 -25.89
N SER A 262 4.02 20.35 -25.37
CA SER A 262 4.17 19.15 -26.20
C SER A 262 2.90 18.82 -27.00
N ALA A 263 1.72 18.96 -26.39
CA ALA A 263 0.45 18.75 -27.06
C ALA A 263 0.20 19.81 -28.15
N MET A 264 0.49 21.08 -27.87
CA MET A 264 0.35 22.19 -28.83
C MET A 264 1.23 21.98 -30.06
N ILE A 265 2.52 21.67 -29.87
CA ILE A 265 3.46 21.36 -30.97
C ILE A 265 2.93 20.20 -31.80
N THR A 266 2.59 19.08 -31.15
CA THR A 266 2.12 17.87 -31.84
C THR A 266 0.85 18.10 -32.65
N GLN A 267 -0.12 18.84 -32.09
CA GLN A 267 -1.38 19.12 -32.79
C GLN A 267 -1.21 20.17 -33.89
N HIS A 268 -0.35 21.18 -33.68
CA HIS A 268 -0.01 22.14 -34.72
C HIS A 268 0.58 21.46 -35.95
N GLU A 269 1.59 20.60 -35.76
CA GLU A 269 2.23 19.86 -36.86
C GLU A 269 1.26 18.95 -37.61
N ARG A 270 0.30 18.34 -36.90
CA ARG A 270 -0.64 17.38 -37.49
C ARG A 270 -1.87 18.02 -38.13
N ARG A 271 -2.35 19.15 -37.61
CA ARG A 271 -3.69 19.68 -37.91
C ARG A 271 -3.72 21.18 -38.21
N GLY A 272 -2.62 21.89 -37.97
CA GLY A 272 -2.48 23.31 -38.26
C GLY A 272 -3.20 24.25 -37.29
N THR A 273 -2.99 25.55 -37.50
CA THR A 273 -3.47 26.66 -36.67
C THR A 273 -4.99 26.72 -36.54
N ASP A 274 -5.72 26.55 -37.65
CA ASP A 274 -7.20 26.63 -37.66
C ASP A 274 -7.83 25.58 -36.73
N TRP A 275 -7.24 24.39 -36.69
CA TRP A 275 -7.71 23.34 -35.80
C TRP A 275 -7.49 23.70 -34.33
N LEU A 276 -6.33 24.26 -33.97
CA LEU A 276 -6.03 24.71 -32.60
C LEU A 276 -7.00 25.78 -32.12
N LEU A 277 -7.27 26.77 -32.97
CA LEU A 277 -8.21 27.86 -32.71
C LEU A 277 -9.61 27.33 -32.41
N LEU A 278 -10.14 26.47 -33.29
CA LEU A 278 -11.51 25.97 -33.20
C LEU A 278 -11.62 24.78 -32.25
N LYS A 279 -11.16 23.60 -32.69
CA LYS A 279 -11.37 22.32 -31.99
C LYS A 279 -10.38 22.11 -30.85
N GLY A 280 -9.19 22.71 -30.93
CA GLY A 280 -8.15 22.67 -29.89
C GLY A 280 -8.44 23.55 -28.69
N GLY A 281 -9.52 24.34 -28.71
CA GLY A 281 -10.02 25.08 -27.55
C GLY A 281 -9.34 26.43 -27.29
N PHE A 282 -8.45 26.90 -28.16
CA PHE A 282 -7.77 28.19 -27.99
C PHE A 282 -8.77 29.35 -27.95
N GLN A 283 -9.74 29.39 -28.87
CA GLN A 283 -10.77 30.44 -28.88
C GLN A 283 -11.68 30.40 -27.64
N ARG A 284 -11.81 29.23 -27.01
CA ARG A 284 -12.72 29.03 -25.88
C ARG A 284 -12.08 29.40 -24.54
N LEU A 285 -10.79 29.14 -24.38
CA LEU A 285 -10.10 29.21 -23.09
C LEU A 285 -9.05 30.31 -23.00
N LEU A 286 -8.55 30.80 -24.13
CA LEU A 286 -7.48 31.79 -24.18
C LEU A 286 -8.00 33.13 -24.67
N ASN A 287 -7.43 34.22 -24.17
CA ASN A 287 -7.67 35.55 -24.73
C ASN A 287 -6.87 35.78 -26.03
N GLU A 288 -7.21 36.81 -26.80
CA GLU A 288 -6.59 37.10 -28.10
C GLU A 288 -5.07 37.28 -28.01
N THR A 289 -4.57 37.89 -26.92
CA THR A 289 -3.13 38.10 -26.68
C THR A 289 -2.40 36.78 -26.47
N GLN A 290 -2.96 35.89 -25.66
CA GLN A 290 -2.43 34.54 -25.42
C GLN A 290 -2.43 33.72 -26.71
N GLN A 291 -3.53 33.73 -27.45
CA GLN A 291 -3.65 33.04 -28.75
C GLN A 291 -2.59 33.53 -29.74
N SER A 292 -2.48 34.84 -29.94
CA SER A 292 -1.51 35.46 -30.87
C SER A 292 -0.07 35.10 -30.51
N THR A 293 0.26 35.11 -29.21
CA THR A 293 1.60 34.79 -28.70
C THR A 293 1.97 33.33 -28.97
N LEU A 294 1.08 32.40 -28.61
CA LEU A 294 1.32 30.97 -28.78
C LEU A 294 1.40 30.58 -30.26
N LEU A 295 0.48 31.06 -31.10
CA LEU A 295 0.44 30.73 -32.53
C LEU A 295 1.68 31.25 -33.27
N LYS A 296 2.10 32.49 -33.01
CA LYS A 296 3.36 33.02 -33.58
C LYS A 296 4.58 32.19 -33.17
N GLY A 297 4.59 31.68 -31.94
CA GLY A 297 5.66 30.79 -31.46
C GLY A 297 5.67 29.45 -32.18
N LEU A 298 4.49 28.86 -32.41
CA LEU A 298 4.30 27.59 -33.12
C LEU A 298 4.68 27.71 -34.60
N GLU A 299 4.22 28.76 -35.28
CA GLU A 299 4.53 29.02 -36.70
C GLU A 299 6.03 29.20 -36.95
N LYS A 300 6.74 29.80 -35.99
CA LYS A 300 8.20 29.98 -36.04
C LYS A 300 9.00 28.77 -35.57
N GLY A 301 8.35 27.73 -35.04
CA GLY A 301 9.01 26.58 -34.43
C GLY A 301 9.86 26.93 -33.21
N ALA A 302 9.58 28.06 -32.55
CA ALA A 302 10.40 28.62 -31.47
C ALA A 302 9.67 28.68 -30.11
N LEU A 303 8.46 28.13 -30.04
CA LEU A 303 7.71 28.05 -28.79
C LEU A 303 8.44 27.14 -27.78
N ARG A 304 8.61 27.60 -26.54
CA ARG A 304 9.20 26.81 -25.44
C ARG A 304 8.23 26.63 -24.27
N PRO A 305 8.46 25.66 -23.37
CA PRO A 305 7.62 25.46 -22.19
C PRO A 305 7.46 26.70 -21.31
N GLU A 306 8.49 27.55 -21.20
CA GLU A 306 8.45 28.79 -20.41
C GLU A 306 7.52 29.84 -21.05
N ASP A 307 7.44 29.86 -22.37
CA ASP A 307 6.54 30.74 -23.11
C ASP A 307 5.08 30.31 -22.88
N VAL A 308 4.83 28.99 -22.84
CA VAL A 308 3.52 28.44 -22.47
C VAL A 308 3.18 28.74 -21.02
N ALA A 309 4.12 28.56 -20.08
CA ALA A 309 3.89 28.88 -18.67
C ALA A 309 3.46 30.35 -18.48
N LYS A 310 4.13 31.30 -19.16
CA LYS A 310 3.75 32.71 -19.16
C LYS A 310 2.41 32.97 -19.82
N ALA A 311 2.12 32.31 -20.94
CA ALA A 311 0.85 32.48 -21.62
C ALA A 311 -0.32 31.93 -20.80
N MET A 312 -0.09 30.91 -19.97
CA MET A 312 -1.09 30.37 -19.06
C MET A 312 -1.22 31.16 -17.75
N ASP A 313 -0.41 32.20 -17.54
CA ASP A 313 -0.50 33.04 -16.35
C ASP A 313 -1.88 33.72 -16.30
N GLY A 314 -2.57 33.57 -15.17
CA GLY A 314 -3.97 34.00 -15.00
C GLY A 314 -5.04 33.00 -15.46
N LEU A 315 -4.71 31.86 -16.08
CA LEU A 315 -5.66 30.76 -16.28
C LEU A 315 -5.68 29.84 -15.07
N SER A 316 -6.87 29.43 -14.65
CA SER A 316 -7.01 28.41 -13.62
C SER A 316 -6.37 27.10 -14.06
N ALA A 317 -5.81 26.34 -13.11
CA ALA A 317 -5.23 25.03 -13.42
C ALA A 317 -6.28 24.05 -13.98
N GLN A 318 -7.57 24.21 -13.63
CA GLN A 318 -8.66 23.44 -14.23
C GLN A 318 -8.85 23.75 -15.72
N ASP A 319 -8.79 25.02 -16.12
CA ASP A 319 -8.90 25.43 -17.53
C ASP A 319 -7.69 24.98 -18.33
N GLN A 320 -6.50 25.05 -17.75
CA GLN A 320 -5.27 24.52 -18.36
C GLN A 320 -5.36 23.00 -18.57
N MET A 321 -5.92 22.25 -17.62
CA MET A 321 -6.18 20.82 -17.80
C MET A 321 -7.25 20.53 -18.85
N LEU A 322 -8.32 21.33 -18.89
CA LEU A 322 -9.34 21.23 -19.93
C LEU A 322 -8.74 21.48 -21.31
N LEU A 323 -7.88 22.50 -21.45
CA LEU A 323 -7.15 22.77 -22.68
C LEU A 323 -6.27 21.59 -23.07
N LEU A 324 -5.52 21.01 -22.12
CA LEU A 324 -4.70 19.83 -22.36
C LEU A 324 -5.53 18.65 -22.89
N ASN A 325 -6.71 18.42 -22.29
CA ASN A 325 -7.63 17.36 -22.71
C ASN A 325 -8.19 17.60 -24.13
N LEU A 326 -8.53 18.85 -24.49
CA LEU A 326 -8.97 19.21 -25.85
C LEU A 326 -7.87 18.98 -26.90
N LEU A 327 -6.63 19.22 -26.52
CA LEU A 327 -5.45 18.93 -27.34
C LEU A 327 -5.11 17.43 -27.39
N GLY A 328 -5.87 16.59 -26.69
CA GLY A 328 -5.64 15.14 -26.61
C GLY A 328 -4.42 14.74 -25.77
N GLY A 329 -3.88 15.68 -24.98
CA GLY A 329 -2.80 15.42 -24.04
C GLY A 329 -3.30 14.78 -22.74
N ARG A 330 -2.36 14.32 -21.91
CA ARG A 330 -2.62 13.81 -20.55
C ARG A 330 -1.52 14.30 -19.63
N LEU A 331 -1.86 14.55 -18.38
CA LEU A 331 -0.85 14.87 -17.37
C LEU A 331 0.01 13.64 -17.07
N ALA A 332 1.31 13.88 -16.93
CA ALA A 332 2.21 12.88 -16.38
C ALA A 332 1.81 12.57 -14.94
N MET A 333 1.97 11.32 -14.53
CA MET A 333 1.73 10.91 -13.14
C MET A 333 3.06 10.83 -12.40
N GLY A 334 3.05 11.14 -11.10
CA GLY A 334 4.19 10.99 -10.21
C GLY A 334 3.79 10.40 -8.87
N HIS A 335 4.79 9.98 -8.10
CA HIS A 335 4.61 9.39 -6.78
C HIS A 335 5.18 10.31 -5.70
N ARG A 336 4.46 10.47 -4.60
CA ARG A 336 4.91 11.25 -3.44
C ARG A 336 4.36 10.65 -2.16
N MET A 337 4.86 11.10 -1.00
CA MET A 337 4.21 10.83 0.28
C MET A 337 2.77 11.36 0.27
N ALA A 338 1.86 10.58 0.86
CA ALA A 338 0.42 10.82 0.84
C ALA A 338 -0.04 11.85 1.89
N GLY A 339 0.56 13.03 1.83
CA GLY A 339 0.39 14.15 2.74
C GLY A 339 1.56 15.12 2.65
N SER A 340 1.34 16.38 3.04
CA SER A 340 2.41 17.39 3.14
C SER A 340 3.18 17.30 4.45
N THR A 341 2.59 16.68 5.49
CA THR A 341 3.23 16.45 6.80
C THR A 341 3.15 14.98 7.21
N LEU A 342 4.00 14.59 8.16
CA LEU A 342 4.01 13.23 8.68
C LEU A 342 2.68 12.87 9.36
N GLU A 343 2.05 13.82 10.05
CA GLU A 343 0.74 13.64 10.72
C GLU A 343 -0.38 13.37 9.70
N GLN A 344 -0.31 13.99 8.52
CA GLN A 344 -1.29 13.73 7.46
C GLN A 344 -1.12 12.33 6.87
N VAL A 345 0.12 11.90 6.65
CA VAL A 345 0.42 10.52 6.21
C VAL A 345 -0.05 9.54 7.27
N GLU A 346 0.22 9.82 8.55
CA GLU A 346 -0.19 8.97 9.66
C GLU A 346 -1.71 8.82 9.72
N ARG A 347 -2.44 9.94 9.69
CA ARG A 347 -3.90 9.93 9.68
C ARG A 347 -4.44 9.10 8.52
N ARG A 348 -3.91 9.30 7.30
CA ARG A 348 -4.34 8.55 6.12
C ARG A 348 -4.10 7.04 6.29
N VAL A 349 -2.91 6.63 6.73
CA VAL A 349 -2.57 5.22 6.91
C VAL A 349 -3.44 4.58 7.99
N LEU A 350 -3.66 5.25 9.12
CA LEU A 350 -4.50 4.76 10.20
C LEU A 350 -5.98 4.66 9.78
N GLU A 351 -6.52 5.64 9.04
CA GLU A 351 -7.89 5.58 8.52
C GLU A 351 -8.10 4.41 7.56
N ARG A 352 -7.10 4.12 6.71
CA ARG A 352 -7.12 2.97 5.80
C ARG A 352 -7.00 1.63 6.54
N LEU A 353 -6.11 1.56 7.52
CA LEU A 353 -5.95 0.40 8.38
C LEU A 353 -7.24 0.10 9.14
N GLU A 354 -7.84 1.12 9.75
CA GLU A 354 -9.09 0.99 10.50
C GLU A 354 -10.25 0.51 9.62
N ARG A 355 -10.36 1.02 8.38
CA ARG A 355 -11.35 0.50 7.41
C ARG A 355 -11.16 -0.99 7.14
N SER A 356 -9.92 -1.45 7.02
CA SER A 356 -9.61 -2.86 6.77
C SER A 356 -9.90 -3.71 8.00
N LEU A 357 -9.51 -3.25 9.20
CA LEU A 357 -9.76 -3.93 10.48
C LEU A 357 -11.25 -3.99 10.83
N ARG A 358 -12.06 -3.00 10.43
CA ARG A 358 -13.54 -3.07 10.56
C ARG A 358 -14.16 -4.16 9.69
N ARG A 359 -13.64 -4.37 8.48
CA ARG A 359 -14.10 -5.48 7.63
C ARG A 359 -13.71 -6.83 8.22
N ILE A 360 -12.50 -6.93 8.78
CA ILE A 360 -12.02 -8.15 9.44
C ILE A 360 -12.88 -8.52 10.64
N ASP A 361 -13.16 -7.57 11.52
CA ASP A 361 -14.07 -7.76 12.66
C ASP A 361 -15.49 -8.15 12.22
N ARG A 362 -16.03 -7.54 11.17
CA ARG A 362 -17.31 -7.97 10.62
C ARG A 362 -17.29 -9.43 10.12
N VAL A 363 -16.19 -9.88 9.52
CA VAL A 363 -16.05 -11.28 9.10
C VAL A 363 -15.85 -12.22 10.29
N ALA A 364 -15.13 -11.79 11.33
CA ALA A 364 -15.03 -12.54 12.58
C ALA A 364 -16.40 -12.74 13.23
N GLU A 365 -17.23 -11.69 13.27
CA GLU A 365 -18.61 -11.76 13.74
C GLU A 365 -19.45 -12.74 12.90
N LEU A 366 -19.34 -12.71 11.56
CA LEU A 366 -20.04 -13.66 10.69
C LEU A 366 -19.58 -15.12 10.91
N ILE A 367 -18.30 -15.34 11.25
CA ILE A 367 -17.77 -16.67 11.59
C ILE A 367 -18.38 -17.15 12.91
N ASP A 368 -18.37 -16.31 13.94
CA ASP A 368 -18.96 -16.63 15.24
C ASP A 368 -20.48 -16.91 15.11
N GLU A 369 -21.21 -16.12 14.31
CA GLU A 369 -22.63 -16.35 13.98
C GLU A 369 -22.84 -17.72 13.27
N ALA A 370 -22.03 -18.03 12.25
CA ALA A 370 -22.16 -19.28 11.49
C ALA A 370 -21.87 -20.53 12.33
N LEU A 371 -21.00 -20.42 13.34
CA LEU A 371 -20.69 -21.49 14.30
C LEU A 371 -21.81 -21.66 15.33
N ALA A 372 -22.45 -20.57 15.77
CA ALA A 372 -23.59 -20.64 16.68
C ALA A 372 -24.83 -21.25 16.01
N ASP A 373 -25.04 -21.00 14.72
CA ASP A 373 -26.15 -21.56 13.93
C ASP A 373 -25.95 -23.05 13.61
N ASN A 374 -24.71 -23.54 13.61
CA ASN A 374 -24.34 -24.95 13.39
C ASN A 374 -23.40 -25.43 14.51
N PRO A 375 -23.91 -25.64 15.74
CA PRO A 375 -23.12 -26.28 16.78
C PRO A 375 -22.73 -27.67 16.28
N ALA A 376 -21.43 -27.94 16.25
CA ALA A 376 -20.83 -29.18 15.74
C ALA A 376 -21.41 -30.44 16.39
#